data_AF-A0A1S3QXK4-F1
#
_entry.id   AF-A0A1S3QXK4-F1
#
_cell.length_a   1.000
_cell.length_b   1.000
_cell.length_c   1.000
_cell.angle_alpha   90.00
_cell.angle_beta   90.00
_cell.angle_gamma   90.00
#
_symmetry.space_group_name_H-M   'P 1'
#
loop_
_entity.id
_entity.type
_entity.pdbx_description
1 polymer ?
#
loop_
_entity_poly.entity_id
_entity_poly.type
_entity_poly.pdbx_seq_one_letter_code
_entity_poly.pdbx_strand_id
1 'polypeptide(L)'
;MAAVGIQAQQTPSINDLNAECLGNVIRLSVAPLFEEVDAVFNDTQIINLTPGLATQCGFSFKFDPMGNAIFFASLQNCFSQTMDDKMFSLVMQFRLPGNHMTEDPVYRVGKTCSYTPWTSREILCDRNYMEVSVRRTLPDIQTVPEQPTGGPKARRGAEAVASGYKMTAVVFSPSKKVMNVDEVQRKGYAIANTPTRLGVKKPS
;
A
#
# COMPACT_ATOMS: atom_id res chain seq x y z
N MET A 1 -5.84 12.82 -53.62
CA MET A 1 -6.36 13.49 -52.40
C MET A 1 -6.21 12.50 -51.27
N ALA A 2 -5.41 12.82 -50.26
CA ALA A 2 -5.15 11.93 -49.12
C ALA A 2 -6.26 12.09 -48.08
N ALA A 3 -6.92 10.99 -47.71
CA ALA A 3 -7.92 10.97 -46.66
C ALA A 3 -7.19 11.05 -45.31
N VAL A 4 -7.33 12.18 -44.62
CA VAL A 4 -6.89 12.36 -43.23
C VAL A 4 -7.94 11.71 -42.35
N GLY A 5 -7.62 10.54 -41.79
CA GLY A 5 -8.45 9.89 -40.77
C GLY A 5 -8.37 10.70 -39.48
N ILE A 6 -9.45 11.41 -39.13
CA ILE A 6 -9.61 12.01 -37.80
C ILE A 6 -9.94 10.86 -36.85
N GLN A 7 -8.92 10.36 -36.15
CA GLN A 7 -9.13 9.45 -35.04
C GLN A 7 -9.50 10.30 -33.83
N ALA A 8 -10.79 10.29 -33.48
CA ALA A 8 -11.28 10.92 -32.27
C ALA A 8 -10.61 10.26 -31.06
N GLN A 9 -9.75 11.02 -30.37
CA GLN A 9 -9.27 10.63 -29.04
C GLN A 9 -10.47 10.62 -28.11
N GLN A 10 -10.93 9.43 -27.72
CA GLN A 10 -11.94 9.26 -26.70
C GLN A 10 -11.38 9.78 -25.38
N THR A 11 -12.03 10.81 -24.83
CA THR A 11 -11.80 11.28 -23.47
C THR A 11 -12.09 10.12 -22.51
N PRO A 12 -11.16 9.72 -21.63
CA PRO A 12 -11.43 8.67 -20.66
C PRO A 12 -12.61 9.08 -19.78
N SER A 13 -13.58 8.18 -19.61
CA SER A 13 -14.76 8.40 -18.77
C SER A 13 -14.52 7.82 -17.36
N ILE A 14 -15.31 8.23 -16.36
CA ILE A 14 -15.26 7.65 -15.00
C ILE A 14 -15.42 6.11 -15.00
N ASN A 15 -15.99 5.53 -16.07
CA ASN A 15 -16.12 4.07 -16.24
C ASN A 15 -14.77 3.35 -16.46
N ASP A 16 -13.68 4.10 -16.66
CA ASP A 16 -12.36 3.58 -16.97
C ASP A 16 -11.49 3.33 -15.71
N LEU A 17 -12.03 3.64 -14.53
CA LEU A 17 -11.41 3.33 -13.24
C LEU A 17 -12.31 2.39 -12.43
N ASN A 18 -11.80 1.20 -12.11
CA ASN A 18 -12.47 0.24 -11.22
C ASN A 18 -11.55 -0.11 -10.06
N ALA A 19 -12.11 -0.27 -8.86
CA ALA A 19 -11.39 -0.75 -7.68
C ALA A 19 -12.13 -1.90 -6.99
N GLU A 20 -11.41 -2.97 -6.69
CA GLU A 20 -11.93 -4.23 -6.16
C GLU A 20 -11.10 -4.72 -4.98
N CYS A 21 -11.77 -5.34 -4.02
CA CYS A 21 -11.14 -5.98 -2.86
C CYS A 21 -10.91 -7.45 -3.18
N LEU A 22 -9.66 -7.88 -3.28
CA LEU A 22 -9.29 -9.26 -3.63
C LEU A 22 -8.47 -9.87 -2.50
N GLY A 23 -9.16 -10.51 -1.56
CA GLY A 23 -8.54 -11.13 -0.38
C GLY A 23 -7.83 -10.09 0.47
N ASN A 24 -6.52 -9.96 0.29
CA ASN A 24 -5.69 -9.08 1.10
C ASN A 24 -4.97 -7.99 0.28
N VAL A 25 -5.39 -7.81 -0.97
CA VAL A 25 -4.97 -6.71 -1.85
C VAL A 25 -6.18 -5.95 -2.39
N ILE A 26 -6.00 -4.67 -2.65
CA ILE A 26 -6.91 -3.84 -3.42
C ILE A 26 -6.38 -3.80 -4.84
N ARG A 27 -7.20 -4.21 -5.80
CA ARG A 27 -6.89 -4.13 -7.23
C ARG A 27 -7.55 -2.88 -7.80
N LEU A 28 -6.77 -2.04 -8.47
CA LEU A 28 -7.29 -0.90 -9.21
C LEU A 28 -6.93 -1.06 -10.68
N SER A 29 -7.92 -0.96 -11.55
CA SER A 29 -7.74 -1.01 -13.00
C SER A 29 -7.97 0.38 -13.55
N VAL A 30 -7.02 0.88 -14.32
CA VAL A 30 -7.03 2.20 -14.95
C VAL A 30 -6.77 2.00 -16.43
N ALA A 31 -7.57 2.65 -17.28
CA ALA A 31 -7.38 2.67 -18.72
C ALA A 31 -5.93 3.04 -19.12
N PRO A 32 -5.51 2.74 -20.37
CA PRO A 32 -4.10 2.62 -20.76
C PRO A 32 -3.24 3.89 -20.64
N LEU A 33 -3.86 5.05 -20.40
CA LEU A 33 -3.22 6.35 -20.51
C LEU A 33 -3.21 7.06 -19.15
N PHE A 34 -2.09 7.03 -18.43
CA PHE A 34 -1.84 7.84 -17.25
C PHE A 34 -0.39 8.33 -17.24
N GLU A 35 -0.15 9.51 -16.70
CA GLU A 35 1.18 10.11 -16.60
C GLU A 35 1.74 10.00 -15.18
N GLU A 36 0.93 10.36 -14.19
CA GLU A 36 1.33 10.38 -12.79
C GLU A 36 0.29 9.67 -11.92
N VAL A 37 0.80 9.04 -10.85
CA VAL A 37 0.01 8.33 -9.85
C VAL A 37 0.42 8.83 -8.47
N ASP A 38 -0.57 9.25 -7.69
CA ASP A 38 -0.37 9.72 -6.32
C ASP A 38 -1.22 8.90 -5.34
N ALA A 39 -0.69 8.66 -4.15
CA ALA A 39 -1.47 8.16 -3.02
C ALA A 39 -2.00 9.33 -2.19
N VAL A 40 -3.26 9.24 -1.74
CA VAL A 40 -3.86 10.22 -0.83
C VAL A 40 -3.85 9.65 0.59
N PHE A 41 -3.20 10.37 1.50
CA PHE A 41 -3.04 9.98 2.90
C PHE A 41 -3.64 11.03 3.83
N ASN A 42 -4.32 10.58 4.90
CA ASN A 42 -5.04 11.44 5.86
C ASN A 42 -5.92 12.50 5.17
N ASP A 43 -6.60 12.09 4.11
CA ASP A 43 -7.57 12.88 3.30
C ASP A 43 -7.05 14.18 2.68
N THR A 44 -5.76 14.50 2.85
CA THR A 44 -5.19 15.82 2.51
C THR A 44 -3.79 15.75 1.92
N GLN A 45 -2.99 14.74 2.27
CA GLN A 45 -1.61 14.62 1.79
C GLN A 45 -1.59 13.84 0.49
N ILE A 46 -1.15 14.50 -0.59
CA ILE A 46 -0.95 13.87 -1.90
C ILE A 46 0.53 13.54 -2.04
N ILE A 47 0.85 12.25 -2.22
CA ILE A 47 2.22 11.76 -2.26
C ILE A 47 2.45 11.06 -3.60
N ASN A 48 3.40 11.57 -4.37
CA ASN A 48 3.74 11.01 -5.66
C ASN A 48 4.35 9.60 -5.52
N LEU A 49 3.73 8.65 -6.21
CA LEU A 49 4.04 7.23 -6.08
C LEU A 49 5.13 6.80 -7.10
N THR A 50 6.36 7.25 -6.87
CA THR A 50 7.51 6.79 -7.68
C THR A 50 7.66 5.27 -7.64
N PRO A 51 8.21 4.60 -8.68
CA PRO A 51 8.32 3.13 -8.70
C PRO A 51 9.04 2.52 -7.48
N GLY A 52 10.09 3.19 -6.98
CA GLY A 52 10.81 2.77 -5.77
C GLY A 52 9.95 2.92 -4.52
N LEU A 53 9.26 4.07 -4.36
CA LEU A 53 8.35 4.28 -3.24
C LEU A 53 7.16 3.32 -3.29
N ALA A 54 6.56 3.11 -4.46
CA ALA A 54 5.47 2.17 -4.70
C ALA A 54 5.85 0.76 -4.18
N THR A 55 7.00 0.26 -4.61
CA THR A 55 7.51 -1.06 -4.20
C THR A 55 7.72 -1.13 -2.70
N GLN A 56 8.40 -0.14 -2.11
CA GLN A 56 8.64 -0.08 -0.66
C GLN A 56 7.33 0.02 0.13
N CYS A 57 6.34 0.73 -0.41
CA CYS A 57 5.06 0.97 0.22
C CYS A 57 3.99 -0.07 -0.06
N GLY A 58 4.29 -1.13 -0.82
CA GLY A 58 3.39 -2.29 -0.96
C GLY A 58 2.42 -2.15 -2.11
N PHE A 59 2.85 -1.41 -3.11
CA PHE A 59 2.20 -1.30 -4.40
C PHE A 59 3.00 -2.08 -5.43
N SER A 60 2.29 -2.70 -6.36
CA SER A 60 2.84 -3.25 -7.59
C SER A 60 1.87 -2.92 -8.73
N PHE A 61 2.35 -2.99 -9.96
CA PHE A 61 1.48 -2.81 -11.12
C PHE A 61 1.90 -3.73 -12.25
N LYS A 62 0.95 -4.00 -13.15
CA LYS A 62 1.17 -4.71 -14.40
C LYS A 62 0.23 -4.17 -15.46
N PHE A 63 0.56 -4.36 -16.73
CA PHE A 63 -0.36 -4.11 -17.81
C PHE A 63 -1.13 -5.39 -18.14
N ASP A 64 -2.44 -5.25 -18.38
CA ASP A 64 -3.23 -6.34 -18.92
C ASP A 64 -2.98 -6.51 -20.44
N PRO A 65 -3.46 -7.60 -21.07
CA PRO A 65 -3.28 -7.80 -22.51
C PRO A 65 -3.91 -6.70 -23.39
N MET A 66 -4.83 -5.89 -22.84
CA MET A 66 -5.49 -4.78 -23.52
C MET A 66 -4.74 -3.45 -23.34
N GLY A 67 -3.65 -3.44 -22.57
CA GLY A 67 -2.82 -2.26 -22.29
C GLY A 67 -3.28 -1.43 -21.09
N ASN A 68 -4.31 -1.86 -20.35
CA ASN A 68 -4.73 -1.16 -19.13
C ASN A 68 -3.76 -1.42 -18.00
N ALA A 69 -3.48 -0.40 -17.19
CA ALA A 69 -2.69 -0.59 -15.98
C ALA A 69 -3.55 -1.16 -14.85
N ILE A 70 -3.08 -2.26 -14.27
CA ILE A 70 -3.64 -2.87 -13.09
C ILE A 70 -2.66 -2.66 -11.94
N PHE A 71 -3.06 -1.84 -10.98
CA PHE A 71 -2.39 -1.62 -9.71
C PHE A 71 -2.88 -2.62 -8.68
N PHE A 72 -1.95 -3.15 -7.90
CA PHE A 72 -2.22 -3.94 -6.71
C PHE A 72 -1.63 -3.20 -5.52
N ALA A 73 -2.47 -2.92 -4.53
CA ALA A 73 -2.04 -2.36 -3.26
C ALA A 73 -2.33 -3.37 -2.17
N SER A 74 -1.34 -3.69 -1.34
CA SER A 74 -1.59 -4.40 -0.09
C SER A 74 -2.61 -3.63 0.77
N LEU A 75 -3.47 -4.33 1.52
CA LEU A 75 -4.35 -3.67 2.50
C LEU A 75 -3.57 -2.89 3.58
N GLN A 76 -2.30 -3.21 3.81
CA GLN A 76 -1.38 -2.53 4.73
C GLN A 76 -0.26 -1.80 3.99
N ASN A 77 -0.56 -1.29 2.80
CA ASN A 77 0.34 -0.35 2.16
C ASN A 77 0.54 0.90 3.04
N CYS A 78 1.63 1.65 2.82
CA CYS A 78 1.99 2.82 3.65
C CYS A 78 0.88 3.88 3.79
N PHE A 79 -0.04 3.93 2.83
CA PHE A 79 -1.07 4.98 2.73
C PHE A 79 -2.46 4.44 3.03
N SER A 80 -2.57 3.19 3.48
CA SER A 80 -3.84 2.59 3.89
C SER A 80 -4.30 3.14 5.23
N GLN A 81 -5.53 3.61 5.29
CA GLN A 81 -6.20 3.92 6.55
C GLN A 81 -6.85 2.65 7.08
N THR A 82 -6.45 2.23 8.28
CA THR A 82 -6.96 0.99 8.91
C THR A 82 -7.78 1.32 10.14
N MET A 83 -8.95 0.69 10.27
CA MET A 83 -9.78 0.75 11.48
C MET A 83 -10.03 -0.66 12.01
N ASP A 84 -9.62 -0.89 13.27
CA ASP A 84 -9.74 -2.15 14.02
C ASP A 84 -9.23 -3.40 13.29
N ASP A 85 -8.29 -3.24 12.35
CA ASP A 85 -7.79 -4.31 11.45
C ASP A 85 -8.90 -5.06 10.69
N LYS A 86 -10.05 -4.42 10.53
CA LYS A 86 -11.25 -4.95 9.85
C LYS A 86 -11.57 -4.15 8.61
N MET A 87 -11.36 -2.84 8.66
CA MET A 87 -11.63 -1.94 7.55
C MET A 87 -10.34 -1.31 7.07
N PHE A 88 -10.10 -1.39 5.77
CA PHE A 88 -8.92 -0.86 5.11
C PHE A 88 -9.38 0.03 3.97
N SER A 89 -9.00 1.30 4.01
CA SER A 89 -9.37 2.30 3.02
C SER A 89 -8.13 2.83 2.33
N LEU A 90 -8.16 2.83 1.01
CA LEU A 90 -7.13 3.41 0.17
C LEU A 90 -7.77 4.37 -0.82
N VAL A 91 -7.17 5.54 -0.99
CA VAL A 91 -7.52 6.50 -2.03
C VAL A 91 -6.28 6.77 -2.88
N MET A 92 -6.43 6.60 -4.19
CA MET A 92 -5.39 6.93 -5.16
C MET A 92 -5.91 7.98 -6.13
N GLN A 93 -4.97 8.76 -6.65
CA GLN A 93 -5.21 9.82 -7.60
C GLN A 93 -4.37 9.55 -8.85
N PHE A 94 -4.99 9.67 -10.02
CA PHE A 94 -4.38 9.44 -11.32
C PHE A 94 -4.49 10.71 -12.15
N ARG A 95 -3.38 11.16 -12.73
CA ARG A 95 -3.38 12.19 -13.75
C ARG A 95 -3.31 11.51 -15.11
N LEU A 96 -4.36 11.68 -15.92
CA LEU A 96 -4.39 11.15 -17.28
C LEU A 96 -3.96 12.27 -18.24
N PRO A 97 -3.24 11.95 -19.33
CA PRO A 97 -2.83 12.94 -20.31
C PRO A 97 -4.08 13.64 -20.88
N GLY A 98 -4.16 14.96 -20.71
CA GLY A 98 -5.22 15.78 -21.28
C GLY A 98 -5.02 15.98 -22.78
N ASN A 99 -6.05 16.52 -23.44
CA ASN A 99 -5.76 17.21 -24.70
C ASN A 99 -5.02 18.50 -24.32
N HIS A 100 -3.94 18.84 -25.03
CA HIS A 100 -3.02 19.96 -24.76
C HIS A 100 -3.65 21.37 -24.63
N MET A 101 -4.99 21.50 -24.68
CA MET A 101 -5.75 22.75 -24.53
C MET A 101 -6.38 22.92 -23.14
N THR A 102 -6.36 21.90 -22.26
CA THR A 102 -6.91 21.94 -20.89
C THR A 102 -5.98 21.24 -19.90
N GLU A 103 -5.98 21.67 -18.63
CA GLU A 103 -5.24 20.97 -17.56
C GLU A 103 -5.57 19.48 -17.54
N ASP A 104 -4.55 18.66 -17.28
CA ASP A 104 -4.68 17.20 -17.27
C ASP A 104 -5.74 16.76 -16.26
N PRO A 105 -6.75 15.98 -16.67
CA PRO A 105 -7.82 15.59 -15.77
C PRO A 105 -7.29 14.66 -14.67
N VAL A 106 -7.64 15.01 -13.43
CA VAL A 106 -7.26 14.27 -12.22
C VAL A 106 -8.43 13.41 -11.76
N TYR A 107 -8.22 12.10 -11.68
CA TYR A 107 -9.21 11.13 -11.24
C TYR A 107 -8.85 10.57 -9.87
N ARG A 108 -9.79 10.61 -8.94
CA ARG A 108 -9.65 9.97 -7.62
C ARG A 108 -10.47 8.70 -7.55
N VAL A 109 -9.82 7.63 -7.13
CA VAL A 109 -10.46 6.34 -6.90
C VAL A 109 -10.18 5.89 -5.47
N GLY A 110 -11.25 5.67 -4.73
CA GLY A 110 -11.22 5.18 -3.36
C GLY A 110 -11.79 3.78 -3.27
N LYS A 111 -11.21 2.94 -2.43
CA LYS A 111 -11.80 1.66 -2.06
C LYS A 111 -11.64 1.41 -0.57
N THR A 112 -12.75 1.04 0.06
CA THR A 112 -12.78 0.52 1.42
C THR A 112 -13.12 -0.96 1.35
N CYS A 113 -12.29 -1.78 1.97
CA CYS A 113 -12.49 -3.22 2.11
C CYS A 113 -12.78 -3.55 3.57
N SER A 114 -13.82 -4.33 3.81
CA SER A 114 -14.21 -4.79 5.15
C SER A 114 -14.09 -6.31 5.24
N TYR A 115 -13.45 -6.79 6.29
CA TYR A 115 -13.22 -8.20 6.54
C TYR A 115 -13.60 -8.58 7.97
N THR A 116 -14.04 -9.82 8.15
CA THR A 116 -14.12 -10.42 9.48
C THR A 116 -12.72 -10.52 10.06
N PRO A 117 -12.54 -10.33 11.39
CA PRO A 117 -11.25 -10.50 12.05
C PRO A 117 -10.64 -11.85 11.65
N TRP A 118 -9.44 -11.80 11.08
CA TRP A 118 -8.85 -12.86 10.28
C TRP A 118 -8.92 -14.22 10.97
N THR A 119 -9.52 -15.20 10.29
CA THR A 119 -9.36 -16.62 10.61
C THR A 119 -7.87 -16.95 10.57
N SER A 120 -7.39 -17.64 11.60
CA SER A 120 -5.98 -17.77 11.97
C SER A 120 -5.01 -18.08 10.81
N ARG A 121 -3.94 -17.27 10.72
CA ARG A 121 -2.70 -17.50 9.93
C ARG A 121 -2.89 -17.59 8.41
N GLU A 122 -3.16 -16.45 7.77
CA GLU A 122 -2.97 -16.32 6.33
C GLU A 122 -1.65 -15.56 6.06
N ILE A 123 -0.85 -16.16 5.19
CA ILE A 123 0.42 -15.62 4.71
C ILE A 123 0.17 -15.11 3.29
N LEU A 124 0.31 -13.81 3.06
CA LEU A 124 0.39 -13.29 1.71
C LEU A 124 1.83 -13.40 1.22
N CYS A 125 2.01 -13.97 0.03
CA CYS A 125 3.26 -13.87 -0.71
C CYS A 125 2.99 -13.24 -2.08
N ASP A 126 3.68 -12.16 -2.38
CA ASP A 126 3.82 -11.59 -3.71
C ASP A 126 5.31 -11.57 -4.09
N ARG A 127 5.64 -11.26 -5.36
CA ARG A 127 7.00 -11.31 -5.92
C ARG A 127 8.04 -10.67 -5.00
N ASN A 128 7.72 -9.50 -4.45
CA ASN A 128 8.63 -8.68 -3.65
C ASN A 128 8.15 -8.47 -2.21
N TYR A 129 7.15 -9.21 -1.76
CA TYR A 129 6.47 -8.90 -0.52
C TYR A 129 5.88 -10.11 0.19
N MET A 130 5.98 -10.13 1.51
CA MET A 130 5.34 -11.12 2.35
C MET A 130 4.63 -10.44 3.51
N GLU A 131 3.37 -10.82 3.77
CA GLU A 131 2.65 -10.50 5.00
C GLU A 131 2.27 -11.76 5.74
N VAL A 132 2.21 -11.65 7.05
CA VAL A 132 1.71 -12.71 7.93
C VAL A 132 0.75 -12.08 8.92
N SER A 133 -0.48 -12.60 8.95
CA SER A 133 -1.43 -12.30 10.02
C SER A 133 -1.06 -13.02 11.30
N VAL A 134 -0.93 -12.25 12.38
CA VAL A 134 -0.56 -12.74 13.70
C VAL A 134 -1.67 -12.45 14.69
N ARG A 135 -2.12 -13.48 15.41
CA ARG A 135 -3.02 -13.28 16.55
C ARG A 135 -2.15 -13.01 17.78
N ARG A 136 -2.02 -11.75 18.16
CA ARG A 136 -1.36 -11.37 19.41
C ARG A 136 -2.41 -11.27 20.51
N THR A 137 -2.41 -12.24 21.42
CA THR A 137 -3.14 -12.09 22.68
C THR A 137 -2.39 -11.08 23.53
N LEU A 138 -2.78 -9.80 23.47
CA LEU A 138 -2.33 -8.85 24.47
C LEU A 138 -2.77 -9.39 25.85
N PRO A 139 -1.89 -9.45 26.86
CA PRO A 139 -2.35 -9.54 28.23
C PRO A 139 -3.27 -8.35 28.48
N ASP A 140 -4.44 -8.60 29.04
CA ASP A 140 -5.41 -7.59 29.44
C ASP A 140 -4.72 -6.61 30.39
N ILE A 141 -4.31 -5.43 29.89
CA ILE A 141 -3.69 -4.41 30.75
C ILE A 141 -4.83 -3.74 31.50
N GLN A 142 -5.18 -4.33 32.64
CA GLN A 142 -5.85 -3.61 33.70
C GLN A 142 -4.98 -2.42 34.09
N THR A 143 -5.55 -1.22 33.92
CA THR A 143 -5.21 0.06 34.56
C THR A 143 -3.75 0.54 34.46
N VAL A 144 -3.53 1.63 33.72
CA VAL A 144 -2.36 2.50 33.92
C VAL A 144 -2.87 3.89 34.33
N PRO A 145 -2.49 4.42 35.50
CA PRO A 145 -2.74 5.80 35.89
C PRO A 145 -1.92 6.80 35.07
N GLU A 146 -2.38 8.04 35.13
CA GLU A 146 -2.04 9.24 34.36
C GLU A 146 -0.56 9.56 34.03
N GLN A 147 -0.45 10.33 32.95
CA GLN A 147 0.71 10.91 32.24
C GLN A 147 1.69 11.71 33.12
N PRO A 148 2.88 12.10 32.61
CA PRO A 148 2.97 13.48 32.08
C PRO A 148 3.83 13.67 30.81
N THR A 149 3.46 14.76 30.15
CA THR A 149 3.87 15.39 28.87
C THR A 149 5.36 15.69 28.64
N GLY A 150 5.81 15.63 27.38
CA GLY A 150 7.03 16.33 26.94
C GLY A 150 7.54 16.07 25.50
N GLY A 151 7.30 17.03 24.59
CA GLY A 151 8.25 17.45 23.53
C GLY A 151 8.31 16.69 22.17
N PRO A 152 8.37 17.40 21.02
CA PRO A 152 8.30 16.81 19.68
C PRO A 152 9.66 16.33 19.14
N LYS A 153 9.74 15.07 18.67
CA LYS A 153 10.80 14.62 17.76
C LYS A 153 10.22 13.82 16.60
N ALA A 154 10.53 14.30 15.40
CA ALA A 154 10.14 13.74 14.13
C ALA A 154 10.78 12.36 13.86
N ARG A 155 9.96 11.50 13.21
CA ARG A 155 10.30 10.43 12.27
C ARG A 155 11.42 9.46 12.67
N ARG A 156 11.05 8.43 13.44
CA ARG A 156 11.65 7.08 13.38
C ARG A 156 10.53 6.05 13.56
N GLY A 157 10.33 5.19 12.56
CA GLY A 157 9.55 3.94 12.62
C GLY A 157 8.25 4.02 13.41
N ALA A 158 7.21 4.63 12.83
CA ALA A 158 5.95 4.91 13.51
C ALA A 158 5.12 3.68 13.96
N GLU A 159 5.62 2.44 13.90
CA GLU A 159 4.82 1.26 14.27
C GLU A 159 5.56 0.24 15.16
N ALA A 160 6.77 0.52 15.65
CA ALA A 160 7.41 -0.42 16.59
C ALA A 160 6.73 -0.44 17.98
N VAL A 161 6.01 0.62 18.35
CA VAL A 161 5.46 0.82 19.71
C VAL A 161 3.99 0.43 19.83
N ALA A 162 3.23 0.35 18.73
CA ALA A 162 1.79 0.13 18.78
C ALA A 162 1.38 -1.30 19.20
N SER A 163 2.29 -2.27 19.17
CA SER A 163 1.92 -3.69 19.25
C SER A 163 2.32 -4.41 20.54
N GLY A 164 3.14 -3.84 21.41
CA GLY A 164 3.65 -4.53 22.61
C GLY A 164 4.66 -5.67 22.33
N TYR A 165 4.90 -6.02 21.06
CA TYR A 165 5.89 -7.03 20.66
C TYR A 165 6.94 -6.42 19.74
N LYS A 166 8.21 -6.73 20.01
CA LYS A 166 9.35 -6.24 19.23
C LYS A 166 9.90 -7.37 18.35
N MET A 167 9.98 -7.14 17.04
CA MET A 167 10.76 -8.01 16.15
C MET A 167 12.25 -7.84 16.46
N THR A 168 12.94 -8.95 16.69
CA THR A 168 14.36 -8.95 17.07
C THR A 168 15.25 -9.58 16.01
N ALA A 169 14.75 -10.57 15.27
CA ALA A 169 15.49 -11.28 14.24
C ALA A 169 14.59 -11.73 13.07
N VAL A 170 15.18 -11.84 11.89
CA VAL A 170 14.57 -12.37 10.67
C VAL A 170 15.48 -13.46 10.11
N VAL A 171 14.87 -14.56 9.65
CA VAL A 171 15.59 -15.69 9.05
C VAL A 171 15.00 -15.96 7.67
N PHE A 172 15.81 -15.85 6.63
CA PHE A 172 15.41 -16.23 5.28
C PHE A 172 15.75 -17.70 5.01
N SER A 173 14.75 -18.49 4.63
CA SER A 173 14.93 -19.87 4.15
C SER A 173 15.26 -19.86 2.65
N PRO A 174 16.16 -20.73 2.14
CA PRO A 174 16.80 -21.87 2.82
C PRO A 174 18.15 -21.54 3.48
N SER A 175 18.68 -20.33 3.32
CA SER A 175 20.01 -19.97 3.82
C SER A 175 20.13 -20.04 5.35
N LYS A 176 18.99 -20.03 6.07
CA LYS A 176 18.88 -20.06 7.55
C LYS A 176 19.74 -18.98 8.23
N LYS A 177 20.11 -17.93 7.49
CA LYS A 177 20.92 -16.83 8.02
C LYS A 177 20.04 -15.97 8.91
N VAL A 178 20.36 -15.96 10.19
CA VAL A 178 19.73 -15.08 11.18
C VAL A 178 20.34 -13.69 11.06
N MET A 179 19.48 -12.69 10.90
CA MET A 179 19.87 -11.29 10.88
C MET A 179 18.99 -10.52 11.85
N ASN A 180 19.52 -9.50 12.51
CA ASN A 180 18.70 -8.59 13.29
C ASN A 180 17.92 -7.64 12.35
N VAL A 181 16.88 -6.98 12.87
CA VAL A 181 16.01 -6.08 12.08
C VAL A 181 16.83 -4.98 11.39
N ASP A 182 17.80 -4.39 12.09
CA ASP A 182 18.64 -3.32 11.54
C ASP A 182 19.54 -3.80 10.39
N GLU A 183 20.07 -5.02 10.45
CA GLU A 183 20.85 -5.63 9.38
C GLU A 183 19.97 -5.92 8.15
N VAL A 184 18.75 -6.41 8.38
CA VAL A 184 17.79 -6.68 7.30
C VAL A 184 17.41 -5.38 6.59
N GLN A 185 17.16 -4.31 7.36
CA GLN A 185 16.90 -2.98 6.81
C GLN A 185 18.10 -2.38 6.08
N ARG A 186 19.32 -2.53 6.61
CA ARG A 186 20.56 -2.12 5.91
C ARG A 186 20.79 -2.86 4.60
N LYS A 187 20.23 -4.07 4.45
CA LYS A 187 20.22 -4.82 3.20
C LYS A 187 19.13 -4.40 2.24
N GLY A 188 18.35 -3.37 2.57
CA GLY A 188 17.31 -2.79 1.74
C GLY A 188 15.92 -3.40 1.91
N TYR A 189 15.75 -4.34 2.84
CA TYR A 189 14.43 -4.92 3.12
C TYR A 189 13.61 -3.96 3.99
N ALA A 190 12.34 -3.77 3.67
CA ALA A 190 11.42 -3.05 4.54
C ALA A 190 10.71 -4.03 5.48
N ILE A 191 10.57 -3.66 6.75
CA ILE A 191 9.91 -4.47 7.78
C ILE A 191 8.84 -3.61 8.45
N ALA A 192 7.62 -4.13 8.53
CA ALA A 192 6.48 -3.51 9.20
C ALA A 192 5.92 -4.41 10.32
N ASN A 193 5.51 -3.81 11.43
CA ASN A 193 5.06 -4.51 12.63
C ASN A 193 3.79 -3.85 13.17
N THR A 194 2.65 -4.51 13.11
CA THR A 194 1.41 -4.00 13.73
C THR A 194 0.90 -4.99 14.79
N PRO A 195 -0.08 -4.63 15.62
CA PRO A 195 -0.68 -5.54 16.60
C PRO A 195 -1.16 -6.88 16.02
N THR A 196 -1.61 -6.87 14.76
CA THR A 196 -2.20 -8.07 14.13
C THR A 196 -1.41 -8.58 12.93
N ARG A 197 -0.31 -7.92 12.52
CA ARG A 197 0.40 -8.23 11.27
C ARG A 197 1.91 -8.09 11.37
N LEU A 198 2.60 -8.86 10.52
CA LEU A 198 4.02 -8.77 10.24
C LEU A 198 4.24 -8.69 8.73
N GLY A 199 4.96 -7.67 8.27
CA GLY A 199 5.27 -7.47 6.85
C GLY A 199 6.77 -7.44 6.58
N VAL A 200 7.22 -8.10 5.50
CA VAL A 200 8.60 -8.06 5.00
C VAL A 200 8.58 -7.83 3.49
N LYS A 201 9.27 -6.78 3.02
CA LYS A 201 9.44 -6.47 1.59
C LYS A 201 10.88 -6.70 1.17
N LYS A 202 11.09 -7.27 -0.02
CA LYS A 202 12.42 -7.41 -0.62
C LYS A 202 12.97 -6.04 -1.08
N PRO A 203 14.30 -5.87 -1.14
CA PRO A 203 14.92 -4.70 -1.75
C PRO A 203 14.49 -4.56 -3.21
N SER A 204 14.36 -3.31 -3.67
CA SER A 204 14.14 -2.98 -5.09
C SER A 204 15.41 -3.17 -5.91
#